data_AF-A0A662Q7D0-F1
#
_entry.id   AF-A0A662Q7D0-F1
#
_cell.length_a   1.000
_cell.length_b   1.000
_cell.length_c   1.000
_cell.angle_alpha   90.00
_cell.angle_beta   90.00
_cell.angle_gamma   90.00
#
_symmetry.space_group_name_H-M   'P 1'
#
loop_
_entity.id
_entity.type
_entity.pdbx_description
1 polymer ?
#
loop_
_entity_poly.entity_id
_entity_poly.type
_entity_poly.pdbx_seq_one_letter_code
_entity_poly.pdbx_strand_id
1 'polypeptide(L)' 'MINYIKSARVEQQGNAYYIVATFANGSENVIGMFPYEKGNQREQSVARRIAQEYAKRIRKAGEYVRKELS' A
#
# COMPACT_ATOMS: atom_id res chain seq x y z
N MET A 1 14.62 -8.68 16.06
CA MET A 1 14.56 -7.63 15.02
C MET A 1 13.09 -7.29 14.79
N ILE A 2 12.68 -6.03 14.87
CA ILE A 2 11.28 -5.65 14.60
C ILE A 2 11.01 -5.87 13.11
N ASN A 3 9.94 -6.62 12.78
CA ASN A 3 9.54 -6.83 11.41
C ASN A 3 8.69 -5.65 10.94
N TYR A 4 9.33 -4.67 10.29
CA TYR A 4 8.68 -3.45 9.81
C TYR A 4 8.38 -3.53 8.31
N ILE A 5 7.52 -2.62 7.83
CA ILE A 5 7.23 -2.49 6.40
C ILE A 5 8.42 -1.80 5.72
N LYS A 6 9.11 -2.50 4.84
CA LYS A 6 10.25 -1.99 4.06
C LYS A 6 9.77 -1.13 2.89
N SER A 7 8.69 -1.53 2.24
CA SER A 7 8.09 -0.81 1.12
C SER A 7 6.60 -1.13 0.98
N ALA A 8 5.86 -0.27 0.28
CA ALA A 8 4.48 -0.52 -0.12
C ALA A 8 4.26 -0.09 -1.58
N ARG A 9 3.49 -0.86 -2.32
CA ARG A 9 3.09 -0.58 -3.71
C ARG A 9 1.58 -0.74 -3.88
N VAL A 10 1.04 -0.14 -4.94
CA VAL A 10 -0.37 -0.28 -5.31
C VAL A 10 -0.46 -1.20 -6.53
N GLU A 11 -1.28 -2.24 -6.43
CA GLU A 11 -1.60 -3.15 -7.52
C GLU A 11 -3.10 -3.07 -7.85
N GLN A 12 -3.45 -3.15 -9.14
CA GLN A 12 -4.84 -3.22 -9.56
C GLN A 12 -5.19 -4.67 -9.87
N GLN A 13 -6.23 -5.20 -9.23
CA GLN A 13 -6.78 -6.51 -9.58
C GLN A 13 -8.30 -6.42 -9.64
N GLY A 14 -8.88 -6.80 -10.77
CA GLY A 14 -10.30 -6.63 -11.02
C GLY A 14 -10.74 -5.16 -10.91
N ASN A 15 -11.74 -4.91 -10.08
CA ASN A 15 -12.31 -3.59 -9.78
C ASN A 15 -11.85 -3.03 -8.43
N ALA A 16 -10.62 -3.33 -8.01
CA ALA A 16 -10.04 -2.80 -6.77
C ALA A 16 -8.55 -2.48 -6.91
N TYR A 17 -8.11 -1.51 -6.11
CA TYR A 17 -6.70 -1.23 -5.88
C TYR A 17 -6.27 -1.79 -4.52
N TYR A 18 -5.20 -2.57 -4.50
CA TYR A 18 -4.64 -3.21 -3.32
C TYR A 18 -3.32 -2.56 -2.94
N ILE A 19 -3.10 -2.34 -1.66
CA ILE A 19 -1.79 -1.96 -1.13
C ILE A 19 -1.06 -3.23 -0.71
N VAL A 20 0.01 -3.56 -1.42
CA VAL A 20 0.90 -4.67 -1.11
C VAL A 20 2.11 -4.12 -0.36
N ALA A 21 2.30 -4.57 0.87
CA ALA A 21 3.44 -4.22 1.70
C ALA A 21 4.47 -5.34 1.69
N THR A 22 5.73 -4.99 1.42
CA THR A 22 6.89 -5.87 1.58
C THR A 22 7.52 -5.57 2.94
N PHE A 23 7.67 -6.60 3.77
CA PHE A 23 8.25 -6.49 5.10
C PHE A 23 9.77 -6.70 5.08
N ALA A 24 10.46 -6.32 6.15
CA ALA A 24 11.91 -6.45 6.27
C ALA A 24 12.39 -7.91 6.13
N ASN A 25 11.57 -8.88 6.54
CA ASN A 25 11.83 -10.31 6.38
C ASN A 25 11.58 -10.85 4.94
N GLY A 26 11.20 -9.99 3.98
CA GLY A 26 10.91 -10.37 2.60
C GLY A 26 9.49 -10.88 2.34
N SER A 27 8.66 -11.05 3.38
CA SER A 27 7.25 -11.42 3.19
C SER A 27 6.45 -10.28 2.57
N GLU A 28 5.42 -10.62 1.80
CA GLU A 28 4.47 -9.66 1.22
C GLU A 28 3.06 -9.92 1.74
N ASN A 29 2.33 -8.87 2.12
CA ASN A 29 0.92 -8.96 2.48
C ASN A 29 0.12 -7.79 1.91
N VAL A 30 -1.16 -8.06 1.63
CA VAL A 30 -2.15 -7.02 1.36
C VAL A 30 -2.54 -6.38 2.69
N ILE A 31 -2.45 -5.04 2.76
CA ILE A 31 -2.76 -4.27 3.98
C ILE A 31 -3.85 -3.21 3.75
N GLY A 32 -4.38 -3.13 2.54
CA GLY A 32 -5.47 -2.23 2.20
C GLY A 32 -6.08 -2.60 0.86
N MET A 33 -7.39 -2.40 0.73
CA MET A 33 -8.17 -2.65 -0.48
C MET A 33 -9.12 -1.48 -0.70
N PHE A 34 -9.15 -0.96 -1.93
CA PHE A 34 -9.97 0.16 -2.35
C PHE A 34 -10.78 -0.26 -3.58
N PRO A 35 -11.98 -0.83 -3.37
CA PRO A 35 -12.86 -1.23 -4.47
C PRO A 35 -13.50 -0.01 -5.15
N TYR A 36 -13.97 -0.22 -6.38
CA TYR A 36 -14.77 0.71 -7.14
C TYR A 36 -15.78 -0.06 -8.01
N GLU A 37 -16.87 0.60 -8.41
CA GLU A 37 -17.88 -0.01 -9.28
C GLU A 37 -17.36 -0.19 -10.72
N LYS A 38 -17.69 -1.33 -11.34
CA LYS A 38 -17.28 -1.63 -12.71
C LYS A 38 -17.92 -0.64 -13.69
N GLY A 39 -17.09 0.09 -14.43
CA GLY A 39 -17.52 1.13 -15.37
C GLY A 39 -17.62 2.53 -14.76
N ASN A 40 -17.47 2.67 -13.44
CA ASN A 40 -17.47 3.96 -12.77
C ASN A 40 -16.06 4.58 -12.75
N GLN A 41 -15.72 5.34 -13.79
CA GLN A 41 -14.40 5.96 -13.96
C GLN A 41 -14.05 6.94 -12.82
N ARG A 42 -15.06 7.62 -12.25
CA ARG A 42 -14.84 8.57 -11.15
C ARG A 42 -14.39 7.85 -9.89
N GLU A 43 -15.10 6.78 -9.50
CA GLU A 43 -14.71 5.96 -8.36
C GLU A 43 -13.34 5.31 -8.56
N GLN A 44 -13.07 4.78 -9.75
CA GLN A 44 -11.77 4.20 -10.07
C GLN A 44 -10.64 5.21 -9.85
N SER A 45 -10.80 6.45 -10.35
CA SER A 45 -9.81 7.51 -10.17
C SER A 45 -9.61 7.88 -8.69
N VAL A 46 -10.71 7.99 -7.93
CA VAL A 46 -10.66 8.30 -6.50
C VAL A 46 -10.00 7.15 -5.72
N ALA A 47 -10.41 5.90 -5.94
CA ALA A 47 -9.85 4.72 -5.29
C ALA A 47 -8.34 4.59 -5.54
N ARG A 48 -7.90 4.81 -6.80
CA ARG A 48 -6.48 4.84 -7.16
C ARG A 48 -5.72 5.89 -6.35
N ARG A 49 -6.23 7.13 -6.30
CA ARG A 49 -5.59 8.24 -5.59
C ARG A 49 -5.47 7.97 -4.10
N ILE A 50 -6.53 7.44 -3.49
CA ILE A 50 -6.52 7.07 -2.07
C ILE A 50 -5.46 5.98 -1.82
N ALA A 51 -5.47 4.90 -2.59
CA ALA A 51 -4.51 3.80 -2.45
C ALA A 51 -3.06 4.30 -2.56
N GLN A 52 -2.77 5.19 -3.52
CA GLN A 52 -1.44 5.78 -3.72
C GLN A 52 -1.00 6.65 -2.53
N GLU A 53 -1.88 7.49 -2.00
CA GLU A 53 -1.56 8.33 -0.84
C GLU A 53 -1.29 7.48 0.42
N TYR A 54 -2.09 6.44 0.66
CA TYR A 54 -1.85 5.51 1.76
C TYR A 54 -0.51 4.77 1.58
N ALA A 55 -0.23 4.21 0.40
CA ALA A 55 1.03 3.51 0.13
C ALA A 55 2.25 4.41 0.37
N LYS A 56 2.17 5.70 -0.03
CA LYS A 56 3.22 6.69 0.24
C LYS A 56 3.43 6.92 1.73
N ARG A 57 2.35 7.06 2.51
CA ARG A 57 2.43 7.25 3.98
C ARG A 57 2.99 6.02 4.68
N ILE A 58 2.58 4.82 4.26
CA ILE A 58 3.10 3.55 4.80
C ILE A 58 4.60 3.43 4.54
N ARG A 59 5.07 3.74 3.32
CA ARG A 59 6.49 3.76 3.00
C ARG A 59 7.26 4.72 3.93
N LYS A 60 6.74 5.92 4.14
CA LYS A 60 7.35 6.91 5.04
C LYS A 60 7.40 6.40 6.49
N ALA A 61 6.36 5.73 6.97
CA ALA A 61 6.34 5.10 8.30
C ALA A 61 7.44 4.03 8.43
N GLY A 62 7.62 3.20 7.40
CA GLY A 62 8.71 2.21 7.34
C GLY A 62 10.11 2.83 7.42
N GLU A 63 10.32 3.98 6.78
CA GLU A 63 11.59 4.71 6.83
C GLU A 63 11.93 5.22 8.24
N TYR A 64 10.94 5.64 9.03
CA TYR A 64 11.18 6.03 10.44
C TYR A 64 11.69 4.85 11.25
N VAL A 65 11.04 3.69 11.14
CA VAL A 65 11.43 2.48 11.89
C VAL A 65 12.84 2.03 11.49
N ARG A 66 13.19 2.10 10.20
CA ARG A 66 14.55 1.80 9.75
C ARG A 66 15.57 2.74 10.40
N LYS A 67 15.33 4.05 10.45
CA LYS A 67 16.29 5.03 11.01
C LYS A 67 16.50 4.88 12.51
N GLU A 68 15.45 4.56 13.27
CA GLU A 68 15.51 4.40 14.74
C GLU A 68 16.12 3.07 15.17
N LEU A 69 16.15 2.07 14.28
CA LEU A 69 16.63 0.71 14.57
C LEU A 69 17.91 0.33 13.79
N SER A 70 18.53 1.27 13.08
CA SER A 70 19.85 1.10 12.42
C SER A 70 20.96 1.67 13.28
#